data_AF-A0A7W0MUB0-F1
#
_entry.id   AF-A0A7W0MUB0-F1
#
_cell.length_a   1.000
_cell.length_b   1.000
_cell.length_c   1.000
_cell.angle_alpha   90.00
_cell.angle_beta   90.00
_cell.angle_gamma   90.00
#
_symmetry.space_group_name_H-M   'P 1'
#
loop_
_entity.id
_entity.type
_entity.pdbx_description
1 polymer ?
#
loop_
_entity_poly.entity_id
_entity_poly.type
_entity_poly.pdbx_seq_one_letter_code
_entity_poly.pdbx_strand_id
1 'polypeptide(L)'
;MAHPAIHGATGGWTAADAERWLVSLEPFGMRFRLDRMRLLMTALGSPQRSFAAIHVVGTNGKSSTVRMTAAILEAHGVRTGAYLSPHLVSFAERIRVGGQDISGARFAAAAARAHRAAAVVDRELPAGDRVTQFEA
;
A
#
# COMPACT_ATOMS: atom_id res chain seq x y z
N MET A 1 4.63 20.33 -15.89
CA MET A 1 5.30 20.24 -14.56
C MET A 1 5.71 18.80 -14.35
N ALA A 2 7.02 18.51 -14.42
CA ALA A 2 7.55 17.16 -14.30
C ALA A 2 7.42 16.66 -12.85
N HIS A 3 6.81 15.49 -12.69
CA HIS A 3 6.77 14.76 -11.42
C HIS A 3 8.21 14.35 -11.07
N PRO A 4 8.75 14.70 -9.89
CA PRO A 4 10.10 14.31 -9.54
C PRO A 4 10.16 12.78 -9.49
N ALA A 5 11.07 12.22 -10.27
CA ALA A 5 11.39 10.80 -10.21
C ALA A 5 11.74 10.44 -8.76
N ILE A 6 11.00 9.49 -8.20
CA ILE A 6 11.34 8.79 -6.97
C ILE A 6 12.63 8.00 -7.20
N HIS A 7 13.76 8.69 -7.16
CA HIS A 7 15.11 8.12 -7.10
C HIS A 7 15.66 8.43 -5.71
N GLY A 8 15.19 7.65 -4.73
CA GLY A 8 15.79 7.57 -3.41
C GLY A 8 16.45 6.20 -3.28
N ALA A 9 17.77 6.21 -3.10
CA ALA A 9 18.61 5.02 -2.94
C ALA A 9 17.99 4.01 -1.96
N THR A 10 17.83 2.78 -2.43
CA THR A 10 17.31 1.64 -1.67
C THR A 10 18.36 1.19 -0.66
N GLY A 11 18.13 1.47 0.62
CA GLY A 11 18.68 0.64 1.67
C GLY A 11 18.09 -0.78 1.56
N GLY A 12 18.74 -1.64 0.79
CA GLY A 12 18.85 -3.10 0.96
C GLY A 12 17.62 -4.03 0.89
N TRP A 13 16.37 -3.57 0.89
CA TRP A 13 15.23 -4.49 0.96
C TRP A 13 14.98 -5.22 -0.35
N THR A 14 14.86 -6.56 -0.28
CA THR A 14 14.31 -7.40 -1.35
C THR A 14 12.78 -7.51 -1.23
N ALA A 15 12.12 -8.02 -2.27
CA ALA A 15 10.69 -8.33 -2.20
C ALA A 15 10.39 -9.37 -1.11
N ALA A 16 11.29 -10.33 -0.90
CA ALA A 16 11.15 -11.34 0.14
C ALA A 16 11.29 -10.76 1.56
N ASP A 17 12.15 -9.75 1.76
CA ASP A 17 12.22 -9.01 3.04
C ASP A 17 10.90 -8.29 3.33
N ALA A 18 10.33 -7.65 2.30
CA ALA A 18 9.05 -6.98 2.39
C ALA A 18 7.91 -7.94 2.77
N GLU A 19 7.84 -9.10 2.12
CA GLU A 19 6.83 -10.11 2.44
C GLU A 19 7.01 -10.67 3.86
N ARG A 20 8.24 -11.01 4.27
CA ARG A 20 8.51 -11.48 5.64
C ARG A 20 8.06 -10.47 6.69
N TRP A 21 8.33 -9.18 6.46
CA TRP A 21 7.89 -8.14 7.37
C TRP A 21 6.36 -8.05 7.44
N LEU A 22 5.65 -8.02 6.30
CA LEU A 22 4.19 -7.94 6.30
C LEU A 22 3.57 -9.15 7.01
N VAL A 23 4.06 -10.37 6.74
CA VAL A 23 3.59 -11.60 7.41
C VAL A 23 3.83 -11.53 8.92
N SER A 24 4.94 -10.94 9.37
CA SER A 24 5.20 -10.74 10.81
C SER A 24 4.17 -9.86 11.51
N LEU A 25 3.36 -9.11 10.76
CA LEU A 25 2.29 -8.26 11.30
C LEU A 25 0.92 -8.97 11.38
N GLU A 26 0.78 -10.18 10.84
CA GLU A 26 -0.48 -10.96 10.89
C GLU A 26 -1.00 -11.21 12.32
N PRO A 27 -0.16 -11.53 13.33
CA PRO A 27 -0.63 -11.81 14.68
C PRO A 27 -1.37 -10.64 15.36
N PHE A 28 -1.18 -9.41 14.88
CA PHE A 28 -1.85 -8.23 15.45
C PHE A 28 -3.31 -8.08 14.95
N GLY A 29 -3.66 -8.79 13.87
CA GLY A 29 -5.02 -8.86 13.35
C GLY A 29 -5.58 -7.52 12.87
N MET A 30 -6.89 -7.47 12.64
CA MET A 30 -7.59 -6.23 12.33
C MET A 30 -7.94 -5.50 13.62
N ARG A 31 -7.59 -4.21 13.65
CA ARG A 31 -7.97 -3.31 14.74
C ARG A 31 -8.96 -2.29 14.18
N PHE A 32 -10.11 -2.18 14.82
CA PHE A 32 -11.08 -1.12 14.50
C PHE A 32 -10.50 0.24 14.85
N ARG A 33 -11.06 1.31 14.27
CA ARG A 33 -10.59 2.72 14.29
C ARG A 33 -9.53 3.02 13.23
N LEU A 34 -9.47 4.30 12.82
CA LEU A 34 -8.56 4.80 11.78
C LEU A 34 -7.34 5.55 12.35
N ASP A 35 -7.20 5.60 13.66
CA ASP A 35 -6.24 6.50 14.32
C ASP A 35 -4.79 6.09 14.01
N ARG A 36 -4.47 4.79 14.05
CA ARG A 36 -3.18 4.24 13.58
C ARG A 36 -2.90 4.56 12.11
N MET A 37 -3.87 4.28 11.22
CA MET A 37 -3.74 4.58 9.79
C MET A 37 -3.52 6.07 9.53
N ARG A 38 -4.18 6.97 10.27
CA ARG A 38 -3.98 8.43 10.15
C ARG A 38 -2.57 8.84 10.58
N LEU A 39 -2.05 8.27 11.67
CA LEU A 39 -0.67 8.50 12.10
C LEU A 39 0.32 8.01 11.05
N LEU A 40 0.12 6.81 10.51
CA LEU A 40 0.97 6.23 9.47
C LEU A 40 0.97 7.07 8.19
N MET A 41 -0.21 7.49 7.71
CA MET A 41 -0.31 8.38 6.56
C MET A 41 0.37 9.72 6.82
N THR A 42 0.30 10.26 8.03
CA THR A 42 0.99 11.50 8.41
C THR A 42 2.50 11.31 8.37
N ALA A 43 3.02 10.24 8.96
CA ALA A 43 4.45 9.89 8.92
C ALA A 43 4.96 9.66 7.48
N LEU A 44 4.10 9.22 6.57
CA LEU A 44 4.42 9.05 5.14
C LEU A 44 4.29 10.35 4.32
N GLY A 45 3.88 11.47 4.91
CA GLY A 45 3.70 12.74 4.20
C GLY A 45 2.35 12.87 3.48
N SER A 46 1.32 12.16 3.94
CA SER A 46 -0.05 12.14 3.40
C SER A 46 -0.14 11.84 1.89
N PRO A 47 0.47 10.77 1.37
CA PRO A 47 0.46 10.44 -0.06
C PRO A 47 -0.94 10.22 -0.62
N GLN A 48 -1.90 9.78 0.19
CA GLN A 48 -3.31 9.60 -0.20
C GLN A 48 -4.01 10.90 -0.64
N ARG A 49 -3.39 12.07 -0.42
CA ARG A 49 -3.92 13.38 -0.84
C ARG A 49 -3.37 13.83 -2.20
N SER A 50 -2.45 13.09 -2.80
CA SER A 50 -1.77 13.50 -4.04
C SER A 50 -2.42 12.96 -5.32
N PHE A 51 -3.58 12.31 -5.22
CA PHE A 51 -4.31 11.74 -6.35
C PHE A 51 -5.82 11.70 -6.07
N ALA A 52 -6.63 11.69 -7.13
CA ALA A 52 -8.06 11.40 -7.01
C ALA A 52 -8.28 9.91 -6.80
N ALA A 53 -9.27 9.54 -5.96
CA ALA A 53 -9.53 8.16 -5.59
C ALA A 53 -10.99 7.78 -5.86
N ILE A 54 -11.19 6.57 -6.38
CA ILE A 54 -12.49 5.90 -6.44
C ILE A 54 -12.46 4.79 -5.40
N HIS A 55 -13.36 4.86 -4.42
CA HIS A 55 -13.43 3.89 -3.32
C HIS A 55 -14.57 2.90 -3.59
N VAL A 56 -14.23 1.62 -3.76
CA VAL A 56 -15.19 0.55 -4.05
C VAL A 56 -15.43 -0.30 -2.80
N VAL A 57 -16.68 -0.36 -2.35
CA VAL A 57 -17.12 -1.15 -1.19
C VAL A 57 -18.26 -2.09 -1.60
N GLY A 58 -18.45 -3.19 -0.87
CA GLY A 58 -19.52 -4.17 -1.12
C GLY A 58 -19.12 -5.60 -0.77
N THR A 59 -20.06 -6.55 -0.84
CA THR A 59 -19.80 -7.96 -0.51
C THR A 59 -19.07 -8.68 -1.64
N ASN A 60 -19.56 -8.55 -2.87
CA ASN A 60 -19.05 -9.24 -4.06
C ASN A 60 -18.67 -8.24 -5.16
N GLY A 61 -17.85 -8.68 -6.12
CA GLY A 61 -17.56 -7.90 -7.33
C GLY A 61 -16.54 -6.76 -7.18
N LYS A 62 -16.14 -6.37 -5.97
CA LYS A 62 -15.21 -5.25 -5.71
C LYS A 62 -13.96 -5.27 -6.60
N SER A 63 -13.23 -6.39 -6.60
CA SER A 63 -11.98 -6.52 -7.37
C SER A 63 -12.24 -6.42 -8.87
N SER A 64 -13.34 -7.00 -9.36
CA SER A 64 -13.75 -6.88 -10.76
C SER A 64 -14.09 -5.44 -11.12
N THR A 65 -14.88 -4.75 -10.28
CA THR A 65 -15.24 -3.34 -10.45
C THR A 65 -13.99 -2.46 -10.48
N VAL A 66 -13.06 -2.61 -9.53
CA VAL A 66 -11.80 -1.85 -9.50
C VAL A 66 -11.00 -2.04 -10.80
N ARG A 67 -10.85 -3.29 -11.27
CA ARG A 67 -10.12 -3.58 -12.51
C ARG A 67 -10.81 -3.02 -13.76
N MET A 68 -12.13 -3.15 -13.85
CA MET A 68 -12.92 -2.59 -14.96
C MET A 68 -12.85 -1.06 -14.99
N THR A 69 -13.01 -0.41 -13.83
CA THR A 69 -12.89 1.05 -13.71
C THR A 69 -11.50 1.53 -14.12
N ALA A 70 -10.44 0.87 -13.63
CA ALA A 70 -9.08 1.21 -14.01
C ALA A 70 -8.84 1.07 -15.53
N ALA A 71 -9.29 -0.04 -16.13
CA ALA A 71 -9.14 -0.28 -17.57
C ALA A 71 -9.90 0.74 -18.43
N ILE A 72 -11.12 1.12 -18.04
CA ILE A 72 -11.90 2.16 -18.73
C ILE A 72 -11.16 3.51 -18.67
N LEU A 73 -10.68 3.91 -17.50
CA LEU A 73 -9.92 5.16 -17.34
C LEU A 73 -8.62 5.16 -18.16
N GLU A 74 -7.91 4.03 -18.19
CA GLU A 74 -6.70 3.85 -19.00
C GLU A 74 -6.99 3.95 -20.49
N ALA A 75 -8.10 3.37 -20.96
CA ALA A 75 -8.55 3.50 -22.35
C ALA A 75 -8.86 4.96 -22.74
N HIS A 76 -9.17 5.82 -21.76
CA HIS A 76 -9.33 7.27 -21.93
C HIS A 76 -8.06 8.07 -21.63
N GLY A 77 -6.88 7.43 -21.58
CA GLY A 77 -5.60 8.11 -21.42
C GLY A 77 -5.28 8.56 -19.98
N VAL A 78 -6.07 8.15 -18.99
CA VAL A 78 -5.82 8.46 -17.58
C VAL A 78 -4.89 7.40 -17.00
N ARG A 79 -3.74 7.83 -16.46
CA ARG A 79 -2.85 6.91 -15.72
C ARG A 79 -3.52 6.51 -14.41
N THR A 80 -3.74 5.21 -14.22
CA THR A 80 -4.36 4.69 -13.00
C THR A 80 -3.42 3.90 -12.11
N GLY A 81 -3.80 3.79 -10.84
CA GLY A 81 -3.34 2.74 -9.94
C GLY A 81 -4.54 2.01 -9.35
N ALA A 82 -4.36 0.74 -8.99
CA ALA A 82 -5.40 -0.07 -8.36
C ALA A 82 -4.83 -0.85 -7.17
N TYR A 83 -5.65 -0.95 -6.12
CA TYR A 83 -5.39 -1.82 -4.97
C TYR A 83 -6.42 -2.95 -4.93
N LEU A 84 -5.95 -4.18 -4.81
CA LEU A 84 -6.76 -5.41 -4.84
C LEU A 84 -6.43 -6.31 -3.65
N SER A 85 -7.41 -7.02 -3.12
CA SER A 85 -7.21 -8.00 -2.04
C SER A 85 -8.27 -9.11 -2.07
N PRO A 86 -7.96 -10.34 -1.62
CA PRO A 86 -6.63 -10.82 -1.26
C PRO A 86 -5.71 -10.99 -2.49
N HIS A 87 -4.43 -11.30 -2.26
CA HIS A 87 -3.50 -11.73 -3.33
C HIS A 87 -3.55 -13.26 -3.48
N LEU A 88 -2.97 -13.80 -4.56
CA LEU A 88 -2.86 -15.24 -4.77
C LEU A 88 -1.47 -15.80 -4.42
N VAL A 89 -0.39 -15.15 -4.88
CA VAL A 89 0.98 -15.62 -4.64
C VAL A 89 1.81 -14.61 -3.86
N SER A 90 1.73 -13.32 -4.21
CA SER A 90 2.54 -12.26 -3.62
C SER A 90 1.73 -11.04 -3.23
N PHE A 91 2.11 -10.37 -2.14
CA PHE A 91 1.55 -9.06 -1.77
C PHE A 91 1.73 -8.00 -2.87
N ALA A 92 2.75 -8.12 -3.74
CA ALA A 92 2.98 -7.18 -4.82
C ALA A 92 1.80 -7.15 -5.83
N GLU A 93 1.10 -8.28 -6.03
CA GLU A 93 -0.08 -8.39 -6.91
C GLU A 93 -1.24 -7.51 -6.44
N ARG A 94 -1.24 -7.11 -5.16
CA ARG A 94 -2.27 -6.22 -4.62
C ARG A 94 -2.16 -4.81 -5.21
N ILE A 95 -1.03 -4.42 -5.77
CA ILE A 95 -0.78 -3.06 -6.22
C ILE A 95 -0.47 -3.05 -7.71
N ARG A 96 -1.32 -2.35 -8.47
CA ARG A 96 -1.16 -2.18 -9.92
C ARG A 96 -0.97 -0.72 -10.26
N VAL A 97 -0.15 -0.44 -11.26
CA VAL A 97 0.05 0.91 -11.83
C VAL A 97 0.13 0.81 -13.34
N GLY A 98 -0.74 1.50 -14.07
CA GLY A 98 -0.79 1.44 -15.53
C GLY A 98 -1.08 0.03 -16.05
N GLY A 99 -2.14 -0.59 -15.53
CA GLY A 99 -2.60 -1.90 -15.97
C GLY A 99 -1.75 -3.10 -15.53
N GLN A 100 -0.60 -2.92 -14.89
CA GLN A 100 0.34 -3.99 -14.53
C GLN A 100 0.63 -4.02 -13.02
N ASP A 101 0.90 -5.21 -12.49
CA ASP A 101 1.37 -5.39 -11.11
C ASP A 101 2.74 -4.70 -10.96
N ILE A 102 3.02 -4.12 -9.79
CA ILE A 102 4.32 -3.46 -9.56
C ILE A 102 5.45 -4.50 -9.48
N SER A 103 6.65 -4.11 -9.92
CA SER A 103 7.81 -4.99 -9.78
C SER A 103 8.19 -5.23 -8.32
N GLY A 104 8.80 -6.37 -8.03
CA GLY A 104 9.29 -6.71 -6.69
C GLY A 104 10.22 -5.64 -6.10
N ALA A 105 11.07 -5.01 -6.92
CA ALA A 105 11.93 -3.91 -6.48
C ALA A 105 11.14 -2.67 -6.04
N ARG A 106 10.08 -2.30 -6.78
CA ARG A 106 9.20 -1.18 -6.41
C ARG A 106 8.40 -1.51 -5.16
N PHE A 107 7.91 -2.75 -5.04
CA PHE A 107 7.23 -3.24 -3.86
C PHE A 107 8.14 -3.18 -2.63
N ALA A 108 9.36 -3.72 -2.72
CA ALA A 108 10.34 -3.70 -1.64
C ALA A 108 10.69 -2.27 -1.19
N ALA A 109 10.91 -1.36 -2.14
CA ALA A 109 11.18 0.04 -1.82
C ALA A 109 10.01 0.73 -1.11
N ALA A 110 8.77 0.45 -1.54
CA ALA A 110 7.57 0.97 -0.90
C ALA A 110 7.39 0.40 0.52
N ALA A 111 7.53 -0.92 0.68
CA ALA A 111 7.44 -1.59 1.97
C ALA A 111 8.52 -1.11 2.94
N ALA A 112 9.77 -0.93 2.49
CA ALA A 112 10.84 -0.38 3.33
C ALA A 112 10.52 1.04 3.83
N ARG A 113 9.86 1.85 3.00
CA ARG A 113 9.38 3.19 3.40
C ARG A 113 8.24 3.08 4.42
N ALA A 114 7.29 2.19 4.20
CA ALA A 114 6.20 1.94 5.14
C ALA A 114 6.71 1.40 6.48
N HIS A 115 7.65 0.45 6.48
CA HIS A 115 8.32 -0.07 7.67
C HIS A 115 8.95 1.04 8.52
N ARG A 116 9.68 1.97 7.90
CA ARG A 116 10.27 3.11 8.61
C ARG A 116 9.20 4.02 9.22
N ALA A 117 8.10 4.27 8.52
CA ALA A 117 7.00 5.06 9.04
C ALA A 117 6.26 4.34 10.17
N ALA A 118 6.02 3.03 10.04
CA ALA A 118 5.43 2.20 11.08
C ALA A 118 6.28 2.21 12.35
N ALA A 119 7.61 2.11 12.24
CA ALA A 119 8.51 2.22 13.40
C ALA A 119 8.43 3.58 14.11
N VAL A 120 8.08 4.66 13.40
CA VAL A 120 7.81 5.97 14.04
C VAL A 120 6.48 5.91 14.80
N VAL A 121 5.42 5.41 14.16
CA VAL A 121 4.08 5.34 14.74
C VAL A 121 4.03 4.40 15.95
N ASP A 122 4.66 3.22 15.86
CA ASP A 122 4.65 2.20 16.91
C ASP A 122 5.22 2.72 18.24
N ARG A 123 6.09 3.74 18.22
CA ARG A 123 6.62 4.38 19.44
C ARG A 123 5.61 5.26 20.16
N GLU A 124 4.60 5.75 19.44
CA GLU A 124 3.52 6.59 19.96
C GLU A 124 2.29 5.76 20.40
N LEU A 125 2.29 4.45 20.09
CA LEU A 125 1.19 3.55 20.44
C LEU A 125 1.33 3.00 21.86
N PRO A 126 0.22 2.64 22.52
CA PRO A 126 0.26 1.95 23.80
C PRO A 126 1.10 0.68 23.75
N ALA A 127 1.72 0.32 24.87
CA ALA A 127 2.53 -0.88 24.98
C ALA A 127 1.76 -2.13 24.50
N GLY A 128 2.35 -2.85 23.54
CA GLY A 128 1.75 -4.04 22.93
C GLY A 128 0.83 -3.78 21.73
N ASP A 129 0.56 -2.52 21.36
CA ASP A 129 -0.11 -2.17 20.11
C ASP A 129 0.91 -1.79 19.02
N ARG A 130 0.55 -2.07 17.77
CA ARG A 130 1.43 -1.97 16.59
C ARG A 130 0.59 -1.65 15.35
N VAL A 131 1.20 -1.04 14.35
CA VAL A 131 0.63 -0.99 12.99
C VAL A 131 0.36 -2.42 12.51
N THR A 132 -0.84 -2.65 12.00
CA THR A 132 -1.28 -3.96 11.52
C THR A 132 -0.84 -4.21 10.07
N GLN A 133 -0.86 -5.47 9.62
CA GLN A 133 -0.52 -5.82 8.22
C GLN A 133 -1.36 -5.06 7.20
N PHE A 134 -2.65 -4.83 7.46
CA PHE A 134 -3.53 -4.14 6.51
C PHE A 134 -3.35 -2.63 6.50
N GLU A 135 -2.75 -2.07 7.56
CA GLU A 135 -2.42 -0.65 7.65
C GLU A 135 -1.07 -0.34 6.98
N ALA A 136 -0.10 -1.27 7.05
CA ALA A 136 1.28 -1.12 6.56
C ALA A 136 1.45 -1.19 5.04
#